data_AF-A0A022Q8Y6-F1
#
_entry.id   AF-A0A022Q8Y6-F1
#
_cell.length_a   1.000
_cell.length_b   1.000
_cell.length_c   1.000
_cell.angle_alpha   90.00
_cell.angle_beta   90.00
_cell.angle_gamma   90.00
#
_symmetry.space_group_name_H-M   'P 1'
#
loop_
_entity.id
_entity.type
_entity.pdbx_description
1 polymer ?
#
loop_
_entity_poly.entity_id
_entity_poly.type
_entity_poly.pdbx_seq_one_letter_code
_entity_poly.pdbx_strand_id
1 'polypeptide(L)'
;MMNMITNNSSSLSEITTGSSSGYGSSLHYLSIGSTRSDEYSNSFVDAIFKVSTKSLNILSLAGNNCYDQSCGYLPDQIQHLSALSKLYLHNLGNIQEFPEWFGNNNSFSPSLQLLHINNCKKLRHLPSKEAMLRLTKLSYLAIGRCPLLNLKKIREISDDDDSEWPKISHIPEVYEDGNQIPTHAQ
;
A
#
# COMPACT_ATOMS: atom_id res chain seq x y z
N MET A 1 -1.94 -8.64 -23.10
CA MET A 1 -3.06 -9.28 -22.39
C MET A 1 -2.46 -10.18 -21.32
N MET A 2 -2.54 -9.78 -20.05
CA MET A 2 -2.09 -10.61 -18.92
C MET A 2 -3.30 -11.43 -18.47
N ASN A 3 -3.23 -12.75 -18.55
CA ASN A 3 -4.30 -13.64 -18.14
C ASN A 3 -4.42 -13.65 -16.60
N MET A 4 -5.59 -13.29 -16.08
CA MET A 4 -5.95 -13.53 -14.69
C MET A 4 -6.41 -14.99 -14.55
N ILE A 5 -5.67 -15.79 -13.80
CA ILE A 5 -6.13 -17.11 -13.37
C ILE A 5 -7.03 -16.87 -12.16
N THR A 6 -8.33 -17.08 -12.32
CA THR A 6 -9.28 -17.14 -11.20
C THR A 6 -9.51 -18.61 -10.88
N ASN A 7 -9.10 -19.06 -9.68
CA ASN A 7 -9.36 -20.42 -9.21
C ASN A 7 -10.20 -20.36 -7.94
N ASN A 8 -11.46 -20.80 -8.05
CA ASN A 8 -12.40 -21.00 -6.96
C ASN A 8 -11.93 -22.10 -5.98
N SER A 9 -11.51 -21.75 -4.78
CA SER A 9 -11.65 -22.57 -3.56
C SER A 9 -11.38 -21.73 -2.30
N SER A 10 -12.27 -21.86 -1.33
CA SER A 10 -12.58 -20.93 -0.24
C SER A 10 -11.55 -20.82 0.91
N SER A 11 -10.25 -20.77 0.61
CA SER A 11 -9.21 -20.26 1.54
C SER A 11 -7.89 -19.89 0.85
N LEU A 12 -7.68 -20.24 -0.43
CA LEU A 12 -6.44 -20.00 -1.17
C LEU A 12 -6.66 -19.32 -2.54
N SER A 13 -7.91 -19.05 -2.92
CA SER A 13 -8.29 -18.47 -4.23
C SER A 13 -7.87 -17.01 -4.45
N GLU A 14 -7.32 -16.36 -3.43
CA GLU A 14 -7.16 -14.91 -3.42
C GLU A 14 -5.71 -14.45 -3.50
N ILE A 15 -4.76 -15.39 -3.57
CA ILE A 15 -3.34 -15.08 -3.72
C ILE A 15 -2.94 -15.36 -5.17
N THR A 16 -2.66 -14.30 -5.93
CA THR A 16 -2.12 -14.43 -7.29
C THR A 16 -0.63 -14.12 -7.25
N THR A 17 0.19 -15.07 -7.70
CA THR A 17 1.65 -14.94 -7.78
C THR A 17 2.13 -14.93 -9.24
N GLY A 18 3.16 -14.14 -9.53
CA GLY A 18 3.82 -14.12 -10.83
C GLY A 18 5.34 -14.30 -10.70
N SER A 19 5.88 -15.30 -11.41
CA SER A 19 7.33 -15.60 -11.46
C SER A 19 7.83 -15.41 -12.90
N SER A 20 9.05 -14.89 -13.07
CA SER A 20 9.72 -14.99 -14.39
C SER A 20 10.32 -16.39 -14.56
N SER A 21 10.11 -16.99 -15.73
CA SER A 21 10.62 -18.32 -16.06
C SER A 21 12.12 -18.29 -16.30
N GLY A 22 12.90 -18.96 -15.44
CA GLY A 22 14.32 -19.28 -15.68
C GLY A 22 15.15 -19.26 -14.40
N TYR A 23 15.38 -20.43 -13.81
CA TYR A 23 16.33 -20.73 -12.73
C TYR A 23 16.34 -19.74 -11.54
N GLY A 24 15.42 -19.98 -10.60
CA GLY A 24 15.29 -19.22 -9.36
C GLY A 24 13.96 -18.47 -9.36
N SER A 25 12.93 -19.07 -8.78
CA SER A 25 11.58 -18.50 -8.69
C SER A 25 11.59 -17.20 -7.85
N SER A 26 11.92 -16.09 -8.49
CA SER A 26 11.83 -14.75 -7.92
C SER A 26 10.41 -14.25 -8.13
N LEU A 27 9.64 -14.22 -7.05
CA LEU A 27 8.31 -13.63 -7.02
C LEU A 27 8.46 -12.11 -7.20
N HIS A 28 8.07 -11.60 -8.36
CA HIS A 28 8.15 -10.17 -8.68
C HIS A 28 6.84 -9.45 -8.36
N TYR A 29 5.73 -10.19 -8.44
CA TYR A 29 4.38 -9.71 -8.22
C TYR A 29 3.62 -10.64 -7.28
N LEU A 30 2.96 -10.04 -6.29
CA LEU A 30 2.07 -10.71 -5.36
C LEU A 30 0.79 -9.87 -5.21
N SER A 31 -0.36 -10.51 -5.39
CA SER A 31 -1.66 -9.93 -5.04
C SER A 31 -2.33 -10.79 -3.99
N ILE A 32 -2.84 -10.18 -2.93
CA ILE A 32 -3.58 -10.84 -1.84
C ILE A 32 -4.95 -10.17 -1.75
N GLY A 33 -6.01 -10.91 -2.05
CA GLY A 33 -7.39 -10.43 -2.09
C GLY A 33 -8.09 -10.31 -0.72
N SER A 34 -7.59 -11.00 0.30
CA SER A 34 -8.16 -10.98 1.65
C SER A 34 -7.07 -11.05 2.70
N THR A 35 -6.73 -9.89 3.26
CA THR A 35 -5.97 -9.82 4.51
C THR A 35 -6.97 -9.90 5.67
N ARG A 36 -7.04 -11.07 6.30
CA ARG A 36 -7.81 -11.29 7.53
C ARG A 36 -6.88 -11.21 8.74
N SER A 37 -7.38 -10.65 9.83
CA SER A 37 -6.66 -10.58 11.11
C SER A 37 -6.67 -11.91 11.89
N ASP A 38 -7.06 -13.04 11.28
CA ASP A 38 -7.06 -14.33 11.96
C ASP A 38 -5.68 -15.00 11.91
N GLU A 39 -5.28 -15.60 13.04
CA GLU A 39 -3.94 -16.13 13.32
C GLU A 39 -3.42 -17.12 12.25
N TYR A 40 -4.33 -17.82 11.58
CA TYR A 40 -4.03 -18.80 10.54
C TYR A 40 -3.64 -18.17 9.20
N SER A 41 -4.28 -17.06 8.79
CA SER A 41 -3.98 -16.38 7.51
C SER A 41 -2.62 -15.69 7.51
N ASN A 42 -2.13 -15.29 8.69
CA ASN A 42 -0.84 -14.60 8.84
C ASN A 42 0.36 -15.53 8.58
N SER A 43 0.32 -16.79 9.03
CA SER A 43 1.46 -17.71 8.93
C SER A 43 1.97 -17.96 7.50
N PHE A 44 1.06 -18.02 6.51
CA PHE A 44 1.40 -18.29 5.11
C PHE A 44 1.85 -17.03 4.37
N VAL A 45 1.18 -15.90 4.62
CA VAL A 45 1.55 -14.59 4.08
C VAL A 45 2.95 -14.20 4.57
N ASP A 46 3.25 -14.47 5.83
CA ASP A 46 4.56 -14.27 6.44
C ASP A 46 5.65 -15.09 5.77
N ALA A 47 5.37 -16.37 5.51
CA ALA A 47 6.29 -17.25 4.82
C ALA A 47 6.60 -16.74 3.40
N ILE A 48 5.57 -16.29 2.67
CA ILE A 48 5.72 -15.72 1.32
C ILE A 48 6.59 -14.45 1.37
N PHE A 49 6.30 -13.53 2.28
CA PHE A 49 7.06 -12.29 2.39
C PHE A 49 8.51 -12.58 2.78
N LYS A 50 8.75 -13.52 3.70
CA LYS A 50 10.10 -13.91 4.13
C LYS A 50 10.95 -14.46 2.98
N VAL A 51 10.39 -15.29 2.10
CA VAL A 51 11.12 -15.84 0.94
C VAL A 51 11.26 -14.84 -0.21
N SER A 52 10.44 -13.79 -0.25
CA SER A 52 10.38 -12.83 -1.35
C SER A 52 10.95 -11.44 -1.02
N THR A 53 11.53 -11.24 0.17
CA THR A 53 12.02 -9.94 0.69
C THR A 53 12.93 -9.15 -0.26
N LYS A 54 13.71 -9.84 -1.10
CA LYS A 54 14.69 -9.22 -2.02
C LYS A 54 14.26 -9.21 -3.48
N SER A 55 13.17 -9.88 -3.83
CA SER A 55 12.72 -10.05 -5.22
C SER A 55 11.35 -9.43 -5.49
N LEU A 56 10.53 -9.28 -4.45
CA LEU A 56 9.18 -8.75 -4.59
C LEU A 56 9.20 -7.26 -4.86
N ASN A 57 8.78 -6.91 -6.07
CA ASN A 57 8.83 -5.54 -6.57
C ASN A 57 7.44 -4.88 -6.59
N ILE A 58 6.39 -5.68 -6.75
CA ILE A 58 5.01 -5.21 -6.82
C ILE A 58 4.16 -6.02 -5.83
N LEU A 59 3.48 -5.31 -4.94
CA LEU A 59 2.55 -5.89 -3.98
C LEU A 59 1.18 -5.21 -4.13
N SER A 60 0.14 -6.03 -4.22
CA SER A 60 -1.25 -5.59 -4.19
C SER A 60 -1.97 -6.27 -3.04
N LEU A 61 -2.57 -5.48 -2.15
CA LEU A 61 -3.37 -5.95 -1.03
C LEU A 61 -4.77 -5.42 -1.20
N ALA A 62 -5.76 -6.30 -1.19
CA ALA A 62 -7.16 -5.95 -1.17
C ALA A 62 -7.83 -6.49 0.09
N GLY A 63 -8.77 -5.73 0.65
CA GLY A 63 -9.76 -6.24 1.59
C GLY A 63 -11.02 -6.64 0.82
N ASN A 64 -11.31 -7.93 0.65
CA ASN A 64 -12.54 -8.35 0.03
C ASN A 64 -13.76 -8.16 0.96
N ASN A 65 -14.84 -7.58 0.42
CA ASN A 65 -16.21 -7.48 1.00
C ASN A 65 -16.30 -7.42 2.54
N CYS A 66 -15.66 -6.40 3.12
CA CYS A 66 -15.64 -6.15 4.56
C CYS A 66 -16.98 -5.57 5.03
N TYR A 67 -17.97 -6.42 5.34
CA TYR A 67 -19.17 -6.00 6.09
C TYR A 67 -18.92 -5.96 7.61
N ASP A 68 -17.78 -6.51 8.06
CA ASP A 68 -17.36 -6.64 9.45
C ASP A 68 -15.97 -5.96 9.68
N GLN A 69 -15.69 -5.58 10.93
CA GLN A 69 -14.51 -4.88 11.45
C GLN A 69 -13.20 -5.70 11.39
N SER A 70 -13.20 -6.90 10.78
CA SER A 70 -12.08 -7.85 10.80
C SER A 70 -11.17 -7.88 9.54
N CYS A 71 -11.54 -7.17 8.47
CA CYS A 71 -10.83 -7.22 7.18
C CYS A 71 -10.04 -5.94 6.85
N GLY A 72 -8.90 -6.08 6.16
CA GLY A 72 -8.09 -4.95 5.72
C GLY A 72 -7.00 -4.54 6.72
N TYR A 73 -6.35 -5.54 7.34
CA TYR A 73 -5.10 -5.35 8.09
C TYR A 73 -3.91 -5.25 7.13
N LEU A 74 -2.85 -4.55 7.55
CA LEU A 74 -1.56 -4.50 6.85
C LEU A 74 -0.56 -5.39 7.62
N PRO A 75 -0.14 -6.55 7.06
CA PRO A 75 0.89 -7.39 7.67
C PRO A 75 2.20 -6.64 7.94
N ASP A 76 2.74 -6.77 9.15
CA ASP A 76 3.99 -6.10 9.53
C ASP A 76 5.20 -6.58 8.72
N GLN A 77 5.11 -7.78 8.17
CA GLN A 77 6.14 -8.46 7.38
C GLN A 77 6.39 -7.73 6.05
N ILE A 78 5.44 -6.91 5.58
CA ILE A 78 5.61 -6.04 4.41
C ILE A 78 6.82 -5.13 4.61
N GLN A 79 7.13 -4.72 5.84
CA GLN A 79 8.30 -3.90 6.14
C GLN A 79 9.60 -4.54 5.64
N HIS A 80 9.71 -5.86 5.60
CA HIS A 80 10.95 -6.53 5.19
C HIS A 80 11.13 -6.62 3.66
N LEU A 81 10.16 -6.14 2.87
CA LEU A 81 10.20 -6.19 1.40
C LEU A 81 11.06 -5.06 0.81
N SER A 82 12.36 -5.10 1.08
CA SER A 82 13.32 -4.06 0.67
C SER A 82 13.38 -3.76 -0.84
N ALA A 83 12.95 -4.67 -1.71
CA ALA A 83 12.91 -4.48 -3.17
C ALA A 83 11.57 -3.92 -3.71
N LEU A 84 10.60 -3.66 -2.82
CA LEU A 84 9.24 -3.28 -3.20
C LEU A 84 9.20 -1.87 -3.79
N SER A 85 8.90 -1.77 -5.10
CA SER A 85 8.80 -0.49 -5.80
C SER A 85 7.36 0.00 -5.98
N LYS A 86 6.37 -0.89 -5.98
CA LYS A 86 4.96 -0.53 -6.18
C LYS A 86 4.09 -1.20 -5.13
N LEU A 87 3.34 -0.39 -4.39
CA LEU A 87 2.40 -0.85 -3.39
C LEU A 87 0.99 -0.38 -3.75
N TYR A 88 0.08 -1.34 -3.90
CA TYR A 88 -1.33 -1.12 -4.18
C TYR A 88 -2.15 -1.59 -2.99
N LEU A 89 -2.93 -0.69 -2.41
CA LEU A 89 -3.77 -0.92 -1.24
C LEU A 89 -5.21 -0.64 -1.62
N HIS A 90 -6.07 -1.65 -1.51
CA HIS A 90 -7.45 -1.60 -1.97
C HIS A 90 -8.40 -2.04 -0.88
N ASN A 91 -9.52 -1.34 -0.71
CA ASN A 91 -10.63 -1.78 0.15
C ASN A 91 -10.20 -2.09 1.60
N LEU A 92 -9.20 -1.40 2.14
CA LEU A 92 -8.75 -1.62 3.52
C LEU A 92 -9.69 -0.90 4.50
N GLY A 93 -10.88 -1.47 4.66
CA GLY A 93 -12.02 -0.82 5.33
C GLY A 93 -11.83 -0.55 6.83
N ASN A 94 -10.80 -1.11 7.47
CA ASN A 94 -10.54 -0.94 8.91
C ASN A 94 -9.29 -0.10 9.23
N ILE A 95 -8.47 0.20 8.23
CA ILE A 95 -7.28 1.04 8.45
C ILE A 95 -7.71 2.50 8.60
N GLN A 96 -7.46 3.03 9.79
CA GLN A 96 -7.64 4.45 10.12
C GLN A 96 -6.34 5.23 9.90
N GLU A 97 -5.21 4.59 10.18
CA GLU A 97 -3.86 5.12 10.08
C GLU A 97 -2.91 4.00 9.63
N PHE A 98 -1.81 4.40 8.98
CA PHE A 98 -0.78 3.45 8.60
C PHE A 98 0.09 3.05 9.81
N PRO A 99 0.56 1.80 9.87
CA PRO A 99 1.44 1.34 10.93
C PRO A 99 2.81 2.04 10.91
N GLU A 100 3.51 2.07 12.04
CA GLU A 100 4.78 2.82 12.22
C GLU A 100 5.93 2.35 11.30
N TRP A 101 5.87 1.13 10.79
CA TRP A 101 6.88 0.64 9.85
C TRP A 101 6.79 1.30 8.47
N PHE A 102 5.69 1.99 8.17
CA PHE A 102 5.59 2.88 7.02
C PHE A 102 6.54 4.04 7.28
N GLY A 103 7.70 4.06 6.63
CA GLY A 103 8.73 5.08 6.86
C GLY A 103 9.83 4.72 7.88
N ASN A 104 9.91 3.47 8.37
CA ASN A 104 11.11 3.05 9.11
C ASN A 104 12.31 2.80 8.15
N ASN A 105 13.54 2.91 8.65
CA ASN A 105 14.77 2.78 7.84
C ASN A 105 15.01 1.35 7.32
N ASN A 106 14.46 0.36 8.01
CA ASN A 106 14.58 -1.05 7.65
C ASN A 106 13.39 -1.53 6.80
N SER A 107 12.63 -0.59 6.22
CA SER A 107 11.42 -0.85 5.44
C SER A 107 11.67 -0.81 3.92
N PHE A 108 10.60 -0.94 3.12
CA PHE A 108 10.61 -0.72 1.66
C PHE A 108 10.79 0.75 1.24
N SER A 109 10.87 1.67 2.21
CA SER A 109 10.99 3.12 1.99
C SER A 109 12.05 3.54 0.95
N PRO A 110 13.25 2.92 0.87
CA PRO A 110 14.28 3.32 -0.09
C PRO A 110 14.06 2.87 -1.53
N SER A 111 13.06 2.01 -1.79
CA SER A 111 12.79 1.44 -3.11
C SER A 111 11.40 1.76 -3.65
N LEU A 112 10.45 2.14 -2.79
CA LEU A 112 9.09 2.47 -3.18
C LEU A 112 9.04 3.70 -4.08
N GLN A 113 8.46 3.52 -5.27
CA GLN A 113 8.27 4.54 -6.30
C GLN A 113 6.80 4.89 -6.50
N LEU A 114 5.90 3.93 -6.25
CA LEU A 114 4.47 4.09 -6.43
C LEU A 114 3.70 3.61 -5.22
N LEU A 115 2.84 4.47 -4.70
CA LEU A 115 1.84 4.15 -3.69
C LEU A 115 0.45 4.47 -4.23
N HIS A 116 -0.41 3.46 -4.30
CA HIS A 116 -1.81 3.64 -4.70
C HIS A 116 -2.72 3.12 -3.60
N ILE A 117 -3.57 4.01 -3.07
CA ILE A 117 -4.54 3.73 -2.02
C ILE A 117 -5.94 3.94 -2.60
N ASN A 118 -6.82 2.95 -2.55
CA ASN A 118 -8.16 3.05 -3.12
C ASN A 118 -9.22 2.43 -2.21
N ASN A 119 -10.35 3.13 -2.04
CA ASN A 119 -11.52 2.66 -1.29
C ASN A 119 -11.23 2.29 0.18
N CYS A 120 -10.28 2.99 0.81
CA CYS A 120 -9.99 2.87 2.25
C CYS A 120 -10.89 3.83 3.03
N LYS A 121 -12.11 3.40 3.34
CA LYS A 121 -13.19 4.28 3.84
C LYS A 121 -12.97 4.87 5.23
N LYS A 122 -12.13 4.23 6.06
CA LYS A 122 -11.84 4.68 7.43
C LYS A 122 -10.52 5.43 7.56
N LEU A 123 -9.70 5.49 6.49
CA LEU A 123 -8.38 6.11 6.51
C LEU A 123 -8.53 7.63 6.66
N ARG A 124 -7.95 8.19 7.73
CA ARG A 124 -8.05 9.62 8.07
C ARG A 124 -6.80 10.39 7.69
N HIS A 125 -5.64 9.78 7.90
CA HIS A 125 -4.34 10.42 7.73
C HIS A 125 -3.40 9.52 6.94
N LEU A 126 -2.55 10.13 6.12
CA LEU A 126 -1.33 9.48 5.63
C LEU A 126 -0.38 9.22 6.81
N PRO A 127 0.66 8.36 6.62
CA PRO A 127 1.71 8.18 7.62
C PRO A 127 2.29 9.52 8.09
N SER A 128 2.99 9.52 9.22
CA SER A 128 3.63 10.73 9.74
C SER A 128 4.47 11.43 8.66
N LYS A 129 4.67 12.74 8.82
CA LYS A 129 5.48 13.52 7.88
C LYS A 129 6.87 12.92 7.71
N GLU A 130 7.49 12.52 8.82
CA GLU A 130 8.80 11.89 8.86
C GLU A 130 8.82 10.59 8.08
N ALA A 131 7.76 9.80 8.19
CA ALA A 131 7.60 8.56 7.45
C ALA A 131 7.51 8.80 5.94
N MET A 132 6.66 9.74 5.53
CA MET A 132 6.46 10.08 4.12
C MET A 132 7.71 10.68 3.49
N LEU A 133 8.47 11.50 4.22
CA LEU A 133 9.75 12.07 3.75
C LEU A 133 10.84 11.00 3.56
N ARG A 134 10.76 9.87 4.28
CA ARG A 134 11.70 8.75 4.11
C ARG A 134 11.40 7.89 2.88
N LEU A 135 10.24 8.06 2.26
CA LEU A 135 9.92 7.46 0.96
C LEU A 135 10.62 8.25 -0.17
N THR A 136 11.95 8.29 -0.13
CA THR A 136 12.78 9.20 -0.94
C THR A 136 12.71 8.96 -2.44
N LYS A 137 12.27 7.77 -2.87
CA LYS A 137 12.06 7.44 -4.28
C LYS A 137 10.60 7.50 -4.72
N LEU A 138 9.67 7.81 -3.81
CA LEU A 138 8.26 7.86 -4.11
C LEU A 138 8.00 9.02 -5.07
N SER A 139 7.72 8.67 -6.33
CA SER A 139 7.44 9.64 -7.38
C SER A 139 5.96 9.77 -7.66
N TYR A 140 5.17 8.73 -7.35
CA TYR A 140 3.75 8.64 -7.68
C TYR A 140 2.91 8.23 -6.48
N LEU A 141 1.97 9.09 -6.09
CA LEU A 141 0.96 8.84 -5.07
C LEU A 141 -0.44 9.02 -5.67
N ALA A 142 -1.26 7.97 -5.64
CA ALA A 142 -2.67 8.06 -6.01
C ALA A 142 -3.56 7.65 -4.84
N ILE A 143 -4.56 8.47 -4.56
CA ILE A 143 -5.57 8.22 -3.54
C ILE A 143 -6.95 8.30 -4.21
N GLY A 144 -7.79 7.30 -4.00
CA GLY A 144 -9.14 7.29 -4.56
C GLY A 144 -10.15 6.74 -3.58
N ARG A 145 -11.36 7.30 -3.57
CA ARG A 145 -12.50 6.79 -2.79
C ARG A 145 -12.19 6.62 -1.30
N CYS A 146 -11.35 7.50 -0.74
CA CYS A 146 -11.00 7.54 0.68
C CYS A 146 -11.63 8.79 1.32
N PRO A 147 -12.95 8.77 1.62
CA PRO A 147 -13.71 9.98 1.97
C PRO A 147 -13.28 10.70 3.24
N LEU A 148 -12.58 10.02 4.16
CA LEU A 148 -12.09 10.63 5.40
C LEU A 148 -10.67 11.19 5.28
N LEU A 149 -9.93 10.82 4.23
CA LEU A 149 -8.60 11.35 3.94
C LEU A 149 -8.77 12.54 3.00
N ASN A 150 -8.66 13.74 3.53
CA ASN A 150 -8.94 14.96 2.77
C ASN A 150 -7.63 15.63 2.33
N LEU A 151 -7.16 15.29 1.12
CA LEU A 151 -6.03 16.02 0.50
C LEU A 151 -6.48 17.32 -0.16
N LYS A 152 -7.78 17.63 -0.21
CA LYS A 152 -8.31 18.87 -0.80
C LYS A 152 -8.24 20.08 0.11
N LYS A 153 -8.12 19.91 1.43
CA LYS A 153 -7.91 21.02 2.39
C LYS A 153 -6.59 21.79 2.20
N ILE A 154 -5.77 21.37 1.23
CA ILE A 154 -4.44 21.87 0.90
C ILE A 154 -4.43 23.26 0.23
N ARG A 155 -5.56 23.76 -0.28
CA ARG A 155 -5.61 25.06 -1.00
C ARG A 155 -5.81 26.28 -0.12
N GLU A 156 -6.23 26.12 1.12
CA GLU A 156 -6.28 27.22 2.06
C GLU A 156 -5.05 27.11 2.92
N ILE A 157 -4.26 28.18 2.95
CA ILE A 157 -3.24 28.37 3.98
C ILE A 157 -4.02 28.40 5.29
N SER A 158 -4.23 27.23 5.89
CA SER A 158 -4.71 27.09 7.25
C SER A 158 -3.51 26.69 8.06
N ASP A 159 -3.18 27.48 9.08
CA ASP A 159 -2.23 27.13 10.15
C ASP A 159 -2.73 25.93 11.01
N ASP A 160 -3.66 25.14 10.49
CA ASP A 160 -4.22 23.96 11.14
C ASP A 160 -3.20 22.82 11.09
N ASP A 161 -2.93 22.27 12.28
CA ASP A 161 -2.03 21.15 12.56
C ASP A 161 -2.40 19.84 11.80
N ASP A 162 -3.60 19.78 11.24
CA ASP A 162 -4.16 18.63 10.51
C ASP A 162 -3.88 18.62 9.00
N SER A 163 -3.03 19.53 8.49
CA SER A 163 -2.72 19.60 7.07
C SER A 163 -1.90 18.39 6.60
N GLU A 164 -2.43 17.64 5.62
CA GLU A 164 -1.70 16.53 4.97
C GLU A 164 -0.68 17.02 3.93
N TRP A 165 -0.65 18.32 3.61
CA TRP A 165 0.25 18.87 2.58
C TRP A 165 1.74 18.63 2.83
N PRO A 166 2.29 18.88 4.04
CA PRO A 166 3.71 18.66 4.30
C PRO A 166 4.15 17.21 4.14
N LYS A 167 3.20 16.26 4.08
CA LYS A 167 3.44 14.82 3.89
C LYS A 167 3.56 14.44 2.40
N ILE A 168 3.08 15.28 1.49
CA ILE A 168 3.02 14.96 0.04
C ILE A 168 3.72 16.00 -0.84
N SER A 169 4.11 17.15 -0.28
CA SER A 169 4.66 18.27 -1.05
C SER A 169 5.97 17.95 -1.79
N HIS A 170 6.71 16.94 -1.33
CA HIS A 170 7.96 16.46 -1.95
C HIS A 170 7.74 15.38 -3.03
N ILE A 171 6.49 14.96 -3.27
CA ILE A 171 6.15 13.92 -4.25
C ILE A 171 5.80 14.58 -5.60
N PRO A 172 6.49 14.27 -6.71
CA PRO A 172 6.25 14.81 -8.05
C PRO A 172 4.83 14.64 -8.57
N GLU A 173 4.27 13.44 -8.48
CA GLU A 173 2.98 13.11 -9.07
C GLU A 173 1.99 12.66 -7.99
N VAL A 174 1.05 13.55 -7.67
CA VAL A 174 -0.01 13.26 -6.69
C VAL A 174 -1.38 13.37 -7.35
N TYR A 175 -2.23 12.36 -7.13
CA TYR A 175 -3.59 12.31 -7.64
C TYR A 175 -4.59 11.98 -6.53
N GLU A 176 -5.72 12.68 -6.51
CA GLU A 176 -6.87 12.41 -5.64
C GLU A 176 -8.15 12.26 -6.48
N ASP A 177 -8.80 11.11 -6.39
CA ASP A 177 -9.99 10.74 -7.16
C ASP A 177 -9.81 10.98 -8.68
N GLY A 178 -8.60 10.74 -9.18
CA GLY A 178 -8.24 10.94 -10.59
C GLY A 178 -7.89 12.39 -10.96
N ASN A 179 -7.96 13.33 -10.02
CA ASN A 179 -7.55 14.72 -10.24
C ASN A 179 -6.11 14.91 -9.78
N GLN A 180 -5.27 15.54 -10.60
CA GLN A 180 -3.91 15.86 -10.20
C GLN A 180 -3.92 16.96 -9.14
N ILE A 181 -3.19 16.74 -8.05
CA ILE A 181 -2.86 17.76 -7.06
C ILE A 181 -1.49 18.32 -7.46
N PRO A 182 -1.40 19.60 -7.86
CA PRO A 182 -0.11 20.21 -8.15
C PRO A 182 0.75 20.18 -6.89
N THR A 183 2.00 19.70 -6.98
CA THR A 183 2.99 19.76 -5.91
C THR A 183 4.16 20.64 -6.33
N HIS A 184 5.00 21.06 -5.37
CA HIS A 184 6.21 21.85 -5.63
C HIS A 184 7.47 20.98 -5.72
N ALA A 185 7.31 19.66 -5.86
CA ALA A 185 8.43 18.74 -5.97
C ALA A 185 9.22 19.00 -7.26
N GLN A 186 10.53 19.17 -7.13
CA GLN A 186 11.49 19.33 -8.23
C GLN A 186 12.26 18.04 -8.48
#